data_AF-A0A261BER7-F1
#
_entry.id   AF-A0A261BER7-F1
#
_cell.length_a   1.000
_cell.length_b   1.000
_cell.length_c   1.000
_cell.angle_alpha   90.00
_cell.angle_beta   90.00
_cell.angle_gamma   90.00
#
_symmetry.space_group_name_H-M   'P 1'
#
loop_
_entity.id
_entity.type
_entity.pdbx_description
1 polymer ?
#
loop_
_entity_poly.entity_id
_entity_poly.type
_entity_poly.pdbx_seq_one_letter_code
_entity_poly.pdbx_strand_id
1 'polypeptide(L)'
;MKMFLFICFILFFSTIPSAYSATCDVKNEQTSMNWHVENNQLEIHFEHNNLTENRWTSIAFGNGPGMNGLESIIFSRGNDNSITTNTGFTPKKKKVEVDDVSYVTVKNVELNGDKLKVTVTRPLGPAGPRNFSLDQCVNWIIVPGGSVKDGKFKKHHGRIYFIK
;
A
#
# COMPACT_ATOMS: atom_id res chain seq x y z
N MET A 1 63.30 -27.98 17.45
CA MET A 1 61.87 -27.97 17.83
C MET A 1 61.49 -26.61 18.40
N LYS A 2 60.81 -25.77 17.62
CA LYS A 2 60.02 -24.63 18.13
C LYS A 2 58.80 -24.52 17.24
N MET A 3 57.68 -25.06 17.71
CA MET A 3 56.38 -24.97 17.03
C MET A 3 55.70 -23.70 17.53
N PHE A 4 55.63 -22.68 16.69
CA PHE A 4 54.85 -21.47 16.93
C PHE A 4 53.37 -21.81 16.70
N LEU A 5 52.58 -21.75 17.76
CA LEU A 5 51.13 -21.93 17.74
C LEU A 5 50.50 -20.61 17.27
N PHE A 6 50.06 -20.55 16.03
CA PHE A 6 49.32 -19.42 15.46
C PHE A 6 47.85 -19.52 15.89
N ILE A 7 47.43 -18.68 16.85
CA ILE A 7 46.04 -18.56 17.27
C ILE A 7 45.33 -17.67 16.24
N CYS A 8 44.50 -18.27 15.39
CA CYS A 8 43.67 -17.56 14.43
C CYS A 8 42.42 -17.03 15.14
N PHE A 9 42.43 -15.73 15.48
CA PHE A 9 41.29 -15.01 16.02
C PHE A 9 40.28 -14.75 14.88
N ILE A 10 39.26 -15.60 14.76
CA ILE A 10 38.16 -15.40 13.80
C ILE A 10 37.22 -14.34 14.40
N LEU A 11 37.43 -13.07 14.01
CA LEU A 11 36.47 -11.99 14.23
C LEU A 11 35.24 -12.26 13.34
N PHE A 12 34.17 -12.77 13.95
CA PHE A 12 32.83 -12.73 13.36
C PHE A 12 32.40 -11.26 13.22
N PHE A 13 32.68 -10.66 12.06
CA PHE A 13 32.04 -9.42 11.64
C PHE A 13 30.56 -9.74 11.40
N SER A 14 29.73 -9.50 12.42
CA SER A 14 28.28 -9.44 12.27
C SER A 14 27.95 -8.28 11.34
N THR A 15 27.70 -8.57 10.05
CA THR A 15 27.13 -7.60 9.13
C THR A 15 25.72 -7.32 9.61
N ILE A 16 25.52 -6.19 10.29
CA ILE A 16 24.18 -5.67 10.57
C ILE A 16 23.53 -5.46 9.20
N PRO A 17 22.45 -6.17 8.85
CA PRO A 17 21.76 -5.92 7.60
C PRO A 17 21.28 -4.47 7.65
N SER A 18 21.78 -3.66 6.72
CA SER A 18 21.36 -2.29 6.52
C SER A 18 19.85 -2.27 6.39
N ALA A 19 19.16 -1.61 7.32
CA ALA A 19 17.73 -1.34 7.20
C ALA A 19 17.51 -0.65 5.84
N TYR A 20 16.83 -1.34 4.93
CA TYR A 20 16.53 -0.82 3.60
C TYR A 20 15.56 0.34 3.77
N SER A 21 16.07 1.58 3.72
CA SER A 21 15.23 2.75 3.56
C SER A 21 15.12 3.08 2.08
N ALA A 22 13.90 2.94 1.55
CA ALA A 22 13.57 3.28 0.19
C ALA A 22 12.45 4.33 0.22
N THR A 23 12.66 5.41 -0.52
CA THR A 23 11.64 6.42 -0.78
C THR A 23 11.37 6.46 -2.28
N CYS A 24 10.11 6.50 -2.68
CA CYS A 24 9.75 6.67 -4.08
C CYS A 24 8.47 7.50 -4.19
N ASP A 25 8.46 8.35 -5.21
CA ASP A 25 7.44 9.36 -5.47
C ASP A 25 6.75 9.05 -6.78
N VAL A 26 5.43 8.90 -6.73
CA VAL A 26 4.57 8.68 -7.88
C VAL A 26 3.59 9.83 -7.97
N LYS A 27 3.53 10.48 -9.12
CA LYS A 27 2.58 11.56 -9.37
C LYS A 27 1.97 11.44 -10.75
N ASN A 28 0.66 11.65 -10.83
CA ASN A 28 -0.07 11.92 -12.06
C ASN A 28 -0.98 13.15 -11.85
N GLU A 29 -1.83 13.46 -12.81
CA GLU A 29 -2.73 14.63 -12.76
C GLU A 29 -3.69 14.61 -11.57
N GLN A 30 -4.16 13.43 -11.16
CA GLN A 30 -5.22 13.26 -10.17
C GLN A 30 -4.70 12.81 -8.79
N THR A 31 -3.55 12.14 -8.73
CA THR A 31 -3.03 11.54 -7.50
C THR A 31 -1.53 11.75 -7.35
N SER A 32 -1.10 11.90 -6.11
CA SER A 32 0.31 11.74 -5.73
C SER A 32 0.42 10.73 -4.60
N MET A 33 1.48 9.94 -4.63
CA MET A 33 1.79 8.96 -3.61
C MET A 33 3.29 9.01 -3.35
N ASN A 34 3.65 9.21 -2.08
CA ASN A 34 5.00 9.00 -1.61
C ASN A 34 4.95 7.83 -0.63
N TRP A 35 5.91 6.92 -0.73
CA TRP A 35 6.08 5.89 0.28
C TRP A 35 7.49 5.97 0.87
N HIS A 36 7.56 5.60 2.14
CA HIS A 36 8.78 5.54 2.92
C HIS A 36 8.82 4.21 3.66
N VAL A 37 9.96 3.52 3.59
CA VAL A 37 10.20 2.30 4.33
C VAL A 37 11.23 2.57 5.41
N GLU A 38 10.89 2.21 6.66
CA GLU A 38 11.80 2.24 7.79
C GLU A 38 11.43 1.12 8.76
N ASN A 39 12.42 0.42 9.34
CA ASN A 39 12.19 -0.59 10.39
C ASN A 39 11.13 -1.66 10.03
N ASN A 40 11.16 -2.18 8.79
CA ASN A 40 10.17 -3.13 8.24
C ASN A 40 8.72 -2.63 8.25
N GLN A 41 8.52 -1.30 8.33
CA GLN A 41 7.23 -0.66 8.19
C GLN A 41 7.22 0.19 6.93
N LEU A 42 6.13 0.04 6.17
CA LEU A 42 5.79 0.89 5.04
C LEU A 42 4.87 2.00 5.53
N GLU A 43 5.24 3.25 5.31
CA GLU A 43 4.38 4.41 5.38
C GLU A 43 4.07 4.92 3.97
N ILE A 44 2.81 5.23 3.70
CA ILE A 44 2.34 5.75 2.41
C ILE A 44 1.60 7.05 2.68
N HIS A 45 2.08 8.14 2.10
CA HIS A 45 1.36 9.40 1.99
C HIS A 45 0.65 9.43 0.64
N PHE A 46 -0.67 9.44 0.65
CA PHE A 46 -1.50 9.43 -0.55
C PHE A 46 -2.33 10.72 -0.62
N GLU A 47 -2.31 11.38 -1.76
CA GLU A 47 -3.20 12.48 -2.09
C GLU A 47 -4.03 12.17 -3.33
N HIS A 48 -5.29 12.58 -3.30
CA HIS A 48 -6.21 12.49 -4.44
C HIS A 48 -6.94 13.83 -4.61
N ASN A 49 -6.77 14.47 -5.77
CA ASN A 49 -7.21 15.85 -6.01
C ASN A 49 -8.73 15.99 -6.27
N ASN A 50 -9.45 14.89 -6.52
CA ASN A 50 -10.86 14.94 -6.93
C ASN A 50 -11.71 13.77 -6.38
N LEU A 51 -11.64 13.51 -5.08
CA LEU A 51 -12.47 12.51 -4.40
C LEU A 51 -13.79 13.15 -3.94
N THR A 52 -14.72 13.28 -4.88
CA THR A 52 -16.09 13.76 -4.64
C THR A 52 -16.89 12.77 -3.77
N GLU A 53 -18.04 13.21 -3.25
CA GLU A 53 -18.97 12.39 -2.46
C GLU A 53 -19.39 11.09 -3.18
N ASN A 54 -19.63 10.04 -2.40
CA ASN A 54 -19.94 8.68 -2.86
C ASN A 54 -18.95 8.13 -3.88
N ARG A 55 -17.68 8.49 -3.77
CA ARG A 55 -16.63 7.92 -4.62
C ARG A 55 -15.57 7.24 -3.78
N TRP A 56 -14.90 6.31 -4.44
CA TRP A 56 -13.75 5.60 -3.89
C TRP A 56 -12.58 5.72 -4.85
N THR A 57 -11.37 5.56 -4.35
CA THR A 57 -10.10 5.37 -5.07
C THR A 57 -9.30 4.29 -4.33
N SER A 58 -8.26 3.74 -4.94
CA SER A 58 -7.48 2.69 -4.27
C SER A 58 -6.04 2.65 -4.74
N ILE A 59 -5.16 2.23 -3.82
CA ILE A 59 -3.84 1.71 -4.13
C ILE A 59 -3.96 0.19 -4.08
N ALA A 60 -3.51 -0.51 -5.11
CA ALA A 60 -3.49 -1.97 -5.11
C ALA A 60 -2.11 -2.50 -5.46
N PHE A 61 -1.80 -3.70 -4.98
CA PHE A 61 -0.47 -4.31 -5.12
C PHE A 61 -0.55 -5.83 -5.21
N GLY A 62 0.36 -6.40 -6.00
CA GLY A 62 0.43 -7.82 -6.26
C GLY A 62 1.01 -8.16 -7.64
N ASN A 63 1.15 -9.45 -7.90
CA ASN A 63 1.78 -9.97 -9.13
C ASN A 63 0.82 -10.77 -10.02
N GLY A 64 -0.48 -10.76 -9.72
CA GLY A 64 -1.46 -11.43 -10.55
C GLY A 64 -1.68 -10.70 -11.89
N PRO A 65 -2.03 -11.41 -12.97
CA PRO A 65 -2.24 -10.80 -14.27
C PRO A 65 -3.50 -9.91 -14.29
N GLY A 66 -3.35 -8.70 -14.81
CA GLY A 66 -4.42 -7.69 -14.82
C GLY A 66 -4.73 -7.20 -13.40
N MET A 67 -6.01 -7.03 -13.07
CA MET A 67 -6.47 -6.67 -11.71
C MET A 67 -6.79 -7.89 -10.83
N ASN A 68 -6.31 -9.08 -11.18
CA ASN A 68 -6.60 -10.29 -10.42
C ASN A 68 -5.54 -10.53 -9.34
N GLY A 69 -5.96 -11.05 -8.20
CA GLY A 69 -5.04 -11.45 -7.14
C GLY A 69 -4.32 -10.27 -6.48
N LEU A 70 -4.95 -9.10 -6.46
CA LEU A 70 -4.36 -7.88 -5.90
C LEU A 70 -4.94 -7.60 -4.53
N GLU A 71 -4.06 -7.31 -3.58
CA GLU A 71 -4.40 -6.62 -2.34
C GLU A 71 -4.67 -5.14 -2.62
N SER A 72 -5.51 -4.52 -1.82
CA SER A 72 -5.99 -3.16 -2.05
C SER A 72 -6.07 -2.40 -0.73
N ILE A 73 -5.69 -1.13 -0.73
CA ILE A 73 -6.06 -0.13 0.26
C ILE A 73 -7.05 0.80 -0.46
N ILE A 74 -8.27 0.89 0.04
CA ILE A 74 -9.40 1.56 -0.59
C ILE A 74 -9.76 2.77 0.28
N PHE A 75 -9.78 3.95 -0.33
CA PHE A 75 -10.24 5.17 0.31
C PHE A 75 -11.58 5.55 -0.28
N SER A 76 -12.59 5.82 0.55
CA SER A 76 -13.89 6.28 0.07
C SER A 76 -14.45 7.44 0.87
N ARG A 77 -15.25 8.26 0.19
CA ARG A 77 -15.95 9.40 0.77
C ARG A 77 -17.45 9.12 0.83
N GLY A 78 -18.04 9.21 2.01
CA GLY A 78 -19.48 9.14 2.24
C GLY A 78 -20.22 10.42 1.83
N ASN A 79 -21.56 10.38 1.89
CA ASN A 79 -22.42 11.57 1.69
C ASN A 79 -22.22 12.66 2.75
N ASP A 80 -21.78 12.27 3.93
CA ASP A 80 -21.50 13.15 5.07
C ASP A 80 -20.05 13.66 5.07
N ASN A 81 -19.33 13.46 3.97
CA ASN A 81 -17.91 13.75 3.81
C ASN A 81 -16.97 12.94 4.71
N SER A 82 -17.47 11.90 5.39
CA SER A 82 -16.62 10.96 6.11
C SER A 82 -15.69 10.25 5.14
N ILE A 83 -14.42 10.13 5.53
CA ILE A 83 -13.43 9.34 4.80
C ILE A 83 -13.26 8.01 5.52
N THR A 84 -13.47 6.92 4.79
CA THR A 84 -13.20 5.57 5.26
C THR A 84 -12.01 4.98 4.51
N THR A 85 -11.21 4.21 5.24
CA THR A 85 -10.12 3.41 4.67
C THR A 85 -10.41 1.95 4.95
N ASN A 86 -10.48 1.14 3.90
CA ASN A 86 -10.65 -0.30 3.99
C ASN A 86 -9.48 -1.00 3.31
N THR A 87 -9.19 -2.23 3.70
CA THR A 87 -8.39 -3.13 2.88
C THR A 87 -9.30 -4.14 2.17
N GLY A 88 -8.78 -4.76 1.12
CA GLY A 88 -9.52 -5.80 0.43
C GLY A 88 -8.68 -6.50 -0.64
N PHE A 89 -9.28 -7.46 -1.29
CA PHE A 89 -8.62 -8.31 -2.28
C PHE A 89 -9.49 -8.48 -3.51
N THR A 90 -8.88 -8.52 -4.68
CA THR A 90 -9.59 -8.80 -5.93
C THR A 90 -9.37 -10.25 -6.36
N PRO A 91 -10.33 -11.17 -6.17
CA PRO A 91 -10.20 -12.54 -6.64
C PRO A 91 -10.30 -12.61 -8.16
N LYS A 92 -9.90 -13.76 -8.72
CA LYS A 92 -9.90 -13.99 -10.17
C LYS A 92 -11.27 -13.70 -10.81
N LYS A 93 -11.30 -12.76 -11.76
CA LYS A 93 -12.50 -12.31 -12.50
C LYS A 93 -13.66 -11.86 -11.60
N LYS A 94 -13.38 -11.44 -10.38
CA LYS A 94 -14.38 -10.97 -9.41
C LYS A 94 -14.18 -9.50 -9.06
N LYS A 95 -15.18 -8.94 -8.36
CA LYS A 95 -15.09 -7.62 -7.74
C LYS A 95 -14.20 -7.70 -6.50
N VAL A 96 -13.74 -6.54 -6.03
CA VAL A 96 -13.03 -6.47 -4.76
C VAL A 96 -13.91 -7.00 -3.62
N GLU A 97 -13.33 -7.88 -2.82
CA GLU A 97 -13.87 -8.39 -1.56
C GLU A 97 -13.20 -7.58 -0.45
N VAL A 98 -13.99 -6.80 0.27
CA VAL A 98 -13.52 -5.93 1.35
C VAL A 98 -13.26 -6.80 2.57
N ASP A 99 -12.16 -6.56 3.26
CA ASP A 99 -11.83 -7.25 4.51
C ASP A 99 -12.82 -6.85 5.62
N ASP A 100 -12.96 -7.72 6.61
CA ASP A 100 -13.78 -7.49 7.82
C ASP A 100 -13.24 -6.32 8.66
N VAL A 101 -11.92 -6.17 8.68
CA VAL A 101 -11.20 -5.04 9.29
C VAL A 101 -10.15 -4.49 8.33
N SER A 102 -9.75 -3.23 8.53
CA SER A 102 -8.65 -2.63 7.77
C SER A 102 -7.31 -3.11 8.31
N TYR A 103 -6.48 -3.70 7.46
CA TYR A 103 -5.13 -4.17 7.81
C TYR A 103 -4.03 -3.12 7.57
N VAL A 104 -4.41 -1.83 7.65
CA VAL A 104 -3.50 -0.69 7.69
C VAL A 104 -3.84 0.20 8.88
N THR A 105 -2.86 0.85 9.47
CA THR A 105 -3.09 1.92 10.44
C THR A 105 -3.21 3.25 9.68
N VAL A 106 -4.31 3.96 9.90
CA VAL A 106 -4.60 5.24 9.24
C VAL A 106 -4.12 6.38 10.12
N LYS A 107 -3.45 7.37 9.51
CA LYS A 107 -2.94 8.59 10.13
C LYS A 107 -3.29 9.80 9.24
N ASN A 108 -3.41 10.99 9.83
CA ASN A 108 -3.48 12.27 9.12
C ASN A 108 -4.48 12.29 7.94
N VAL A 109 -5.75 12.01 8.22
CA VAL A 109 -6.81 12.11 7.20
C VAL A 109 -7.29 13.55 7.12
N GLU A 110 -7.15 14.15 5.94
CA GLU A 110 -7.61 15.51 5.66
C GLU A 110 -8.44 15.51 4.38
N LEU A 111 -9.59 16.17 4.43
CA LEU A 111 -10.41 16.45 3.26
C LEU A 111 -10.62 17.96 3.16
N ASN A 112 -10.07 18.58 2.11
CA ASN A 112 -10.27 19.99 1.82
C ASN A 112 -10.96 20.13 0.45
N GLY A 113 -12.27 20.40 0.48
CA GLY A 113 -13.12 20.26 -0.71
C GLY A 113 -13.12 18.80 -1.17
N ASP A 114 -12.72 18.56 -2.42
CA ASP A 114 -12.57 17.21 -2.98
C ASP A 114 -11.15 16.66 -2.88
N LYS A 115 -10.22 17.42 -2.30
CA LYS A 115 -8.84 16.99 -2.13
C LYS A 115 -8.70 16.16 -0.86
N LEU A 116 -8.46 14.86 -1.02
CA LEU A 116 -8.09 13.95 0.05
C LEU A 116 -6.56 13.96 0.24
N LYS A 117 -6.13 13.99 1.49
CA LYS A 117 -4.80 13.54 1.93
C LYS A 117 -4.97 12.50 3.03
N VAL A 118 -4.19 11.44 2.97
CA VAL A 118 -4.23 10.37 3.96
C VAL A 118 -2.85 9.73 4.07
N THR A 119 -2.44 9.43 5.29
CA THR A 119 -1.26 8.60 5.55
C THR A 119 -1.71 7.24 6.04
N VAL A 120 -1.15 6.17 5.50
CA VAL A 120 -1.39 4.81 5.99
C VAL A 120 -0.08 4.11 6.25
N THR A 121 -0.09 3.22 7.24
CA THR A 121 1.07 2.39 7.57
C THR A 121 0.70 0.92 7.65
N ARG A 122 1.63 0.06 7.24
CA ARG A 122 1.55 -1.39 7.46
C ARG A 122 2.93 -2.01 7.53
N PRO A 123 3.07 -3.20 8.14
CA PRO A 123 4.29 -3.99 8.02
C PRO A 123 4.60 -4.34 6.56
N LEU A 124 5.90 -4.38 6.22
CA LEU A 124 6.37 -5.03 4.99
C LEU A 124 6.17 -6.54 5.04
N GLY A 125 6.29 -7.11 6.24
CA GLY A 125 6.01 -8.51 6.50
C GLY A 125 4.56 -8.91 6.17
N PRO A 126 4.25 -10.20 6.36
CA PRO A 126 2.91 -10.71 6.14
C PRO A 126 1.85 -9.94 6.92
N ALA A 127 0.78 -9.51 6.25
CA ALA A 127 -0.34 -8.82 6.86
C ALA A 127 -1.67 -9.23 6.21
N GLY A 128 -2.76 -9.08 6.96
CA GLY A 128 -4.11 -9.39 6.49
C GLY A 128 -4.45 -10.88 6.44
N PRO A 129 -5.69 -11.22 6.04
CA PRO A 129 -6.21 -12.59 6.06
C PRO A 129 -5.49 -13.53 5.10
N ARG A 130 -4.86 -12.95 4.07
CA ARG A 130 -4.12 -13.65 3.01
C ARG A 130 -2.62 -13.73 3.30
N ASN A 131 -2.16 -13.19 4.45
CA ASN A 131 -0.77 -13.20 4.87
C ASN A 131 0.18 -12.60 3.81
N PHE A 132 -0.25 -11.51 3.16
CA PHE A 132 0.44 -10.95 2.00
C PHE A 132 1.65 -10.13 2.45
N SER A 133 2.84 -10.50 1.99
CA SER A 133 4.11 -9.80 2.28
C SER A 133 4.54 -8.88 1.11
N LEU A 134 5.01 -7.70 1.49
CA LEU A 134 5.67 -6.68 0.67
C LEU A 134 7.19 -6.68 0.85
N ASP A 135 7.77 -7.67 1.56
CA ASP A 135 9.22 -7.86 1.65
C ASP A 135 9.84 -8.22 0.28
N GLN A 136 9.01 -8.72 -0.63
CA GLN A 136 9.35 -8.97 -2.02
C GLN A 136 8.81 -7.86 -2.92
N CYS A 137 9.52 -7.57 -4.01
CA CYS A 137 9.05 -6.63 -5.01
C CYS A 137 7.74 -7.13 -5.65
N VAL A 138 6.72 -6.27 -5.63
CA VAL A 138 5.43 -6.51 -6.28
C VAL A 138 5.09 -5.35 -7.18
N ASN A 139 4.20 -5.58 -8.15
CA ASN A 139 3.66 -4.46 -8.92
C ASN A 139 2.69 -3.65 -8.07
N TRP A 140 2.71 -2.34 -8.26
CA TRP A 140 1.77 -1.43 -7.63
C TRP A 140 0.96 -0.70 -8.68
N ILE A 141 -0.30 -0.45 -8.36
CA ILE A 141 -1.21 0.29 -9.21
C ILE A 141 -2.00 1.32 -8.41
N ILE A 142 -2.23 2.47 -9.02
CA ILE A 142 -3.22 3.44 -8.55
C ILE A 142 -4.48 3.23 -9.39
N VAL A 143 -5.57 2.92 -8.69
CA VAL A 143 -6.90 2.78 -9.26
C VAL A 143 -7.61 4.13 -9.13
N PRO A 144 -7.96 4.78 -10.25
CA PRO A 144 -8.59 6.12 -10.23
C PRO A 144 -9.95 6.11 -9.51
N GLY A 145 -10.54 4.93 -9.37
CA GLY A 145 -11.70 4.72 -8.54
C GLY A 145 -13.03 4.75 -9.27
N GLY A 146 -14.13 4.75 -8.52
CA GLY A 146 -15.48 4.66 -9.04
C GLY A 146 -16.53 5.13 -8.01
N SER A 147 -17.80 4.87 -8.29
CA SER A 147 -18.88 5.22 -7.36
C SER A 147 -19.01 4.18 -6.24
N VAL A 148 -19.42 4.65 -5.06
CA VAL A 148 -19.92 3.85 -3.94
C VAL A 148 -21.44 3.90 -4.02
N LYS A 149 -22.10 2.74 -4.04
CA LYS A 149 -23.56 2.68 -4.00
C LYS A 149 -24.03 1.48 -3.19
N ASP A 150 -24.89 1.74 -2.22
CA ASP A 150 -25.39 0.77 -1.23
C ASP A 150 -24.24 0.08 -0.46
N GLY A 151 -23.24 0.87 -0.06
CA GLY A 151 -22.03 0.39 0.62
C GLY A 151 -21.09 -0.45 -0.26
N LYS A 152 -21.35 -0.56 -1.57
CA LYS A 152 -20.56 -1.38 -2.50
C LYS A 152 -19.73 -0.53 -3.45
N PHE A 153 -18.45 -0.85 -3.55
CA PHE A 153 -17.53 -0.29 -4.54
C PHE A 153 -17.91 -0.77 -5.95
N LYS A 154 -18.39 0.14 -6.79
CA LYS A 154 -18.68 -0.14 -8.21
C LYS A 154 -17.40 -0.15 -9.02
N LYS A 155 -17.48 -0.63 -10.26
CA LYS A 155 -16.34 -0.71 -11.18
C LYS A 155 -15.64 0.66 -11.29
N HIS A 156 -14.32 0.65 -11.35
CA HIS A 156 -13.56 1.87 -11.58
C HIS A 156 -13.83 2.43 -12.98
N HIS A 157 -13.69 3.75 -13.12
CA HIS A 157 -13.74 4.46 -14.39
C HIS A 157 -12.44 5.24 -14.57
N GLY A 158 -11.94 5.30 -15.80
CA GLY A 158 -10.67 5.93 -16.12
C GLY A 158 -9.48 4.97 -16.16
N ARG A 159 -8.31 5.54 -16.41
CA ARG A 159 -7.06 4.80 -16.64
C ARG A 159 -6.43 4.39 -15.32
N ILE A 160 -6.02 3.12 -15.23
CA ILE A 160 -5.19 2.62 -14.13
C ILE A 160 -3.75 3.04 -14.39
N TYR A 161 -3.06 3.45 -13.33
CA TYR A 161 -1.65 3.83 -13.39
C TYR A 161 -0.80 2.73 -12.76
N PHE A 162 0.07 2.14 -13.57
CA PHE A 162 1.06 1.18 -13.10
C PHE A 162 2.31 1.92 -12.63
N ILE A 163 2.81 1.52 -11.46
CA ILE A 163 4.04 2.01 -10.89
C ILE A 163 5.10 0.94 -11.16
N LYS A 164 6.17 1.34 -11.85
CA LYS A 164 7.32 0.50 -12.17
C LYS A 164 8.49 0.87 -11.29
#